data_AF-A0A4Y2FXX0-F1
#
_entry.id   AF-A0A4Y2FXX0-F1
#
_cell.length_a   1.000
_cell.length_b   1.000
_cell.length_c   1.000
_cell.angle_alpha   90.00
_cell.angle_beta   90.00
_cell.angle_gamma   90.00
#
_symmetry.space_group_name_H-M   'P 1'
#
loop_
_entity.id
_entity.type
_entity.pdbx_description
1 polymer ?
#
loop_
_entity_poly.entity_id
_entity_poly.type
_entity_poly.pdbx_seq_one_letter_code
_entity_poly.pdbx_strand_id
1 'polypeptide(L)'
;MFGYRPFDKNIEARDSSFNDYLTPGEGLHNYHYVFRRDYKAKEHGFSLNSGRVFIELMASIEQAYDLKLSSDDVIKSRKLKTGDGSKI
;
A
#
# COMPACT_ATOMS: atom_id res chain seq x y z
N MET A 1 4.90 -16.51 7.37
CA MET A 1 4.31 -15.97 6.11
C MET A 1 5.41 -15.63 5.14
N PHE A 2 5.14 -15.71 3.83
CA PHE A 2 6.09 -15.40 2.75
C PHE A 2 5.91 -13.96 2.25
N GLY A 3 7.00 -13.31 1.83
CA GLY A 3 7.00 -11.94 1.29
C GLY A 3 8.06 -11.04 1.91
N TYR A 4 8.14 -9.81 1.41
CA TYR A 4 9.14 -8.81 1.77
C TYR A 4 8.61 -7.76 2.75
N ARG A 5 9.49 -7.00 3.40
CA ARG A 5 9.14 -5.91 4.32
C ARG A 5 9.82 -4.58 3.93
N PRO A 6 9.50 -4.05 2.74
CA PRO A 6 10.20 -2.90 2.18
C PRO A 6 10.03 -1.60 2.98
N PHE A 7 8.97 -1.45 3.78
CA PHE A 7 8.67 -0.22 4.52
C PHE A 7 8.98 -0.32 6.01
N ASP A 8 8.67 -1.46 6.64
CA ASP A 8 9.00 -1.70 8.04
C ASP A 8 9.29 -3.18 8.31
N LYS A 9 10.55 -3.49 8.60
CA LYS A 9 11.01 -4.85 8.91
C LYS A 9 10.66 -5.31 10.32
N ASN A 10 10.22 -4.41 11.20
CA ASN A 10 9.92 -4.72 12.60
C ASN A 10 8.50 -5.24 12.82
N ILE A 11 7.65 -5.22 11.77
CA ILE A 11 6.31 -5.80 11.79
C ILE A 11 6.28 -7.12 11.01
N GLU A 12 5.32 -8.00 11.33
CA GLU A 12 5.16 -9.29 10.65
C GLU A 12 4.47 -9.20 9.28
N ALA A 13 3.78 -8.09 9.01
CA ALA A 13 3.09 -7.84 7.75
C ALA A 13 4.08 -7.82 6.58
N ARG A 14 3.79 -8.56 5.52
CA ARG A 14 4.67 -8.75 4.36
C ARG A 14 3.97 -8.37 3.06
N ASP A 15 4.73 -7.81 2.14
CA ASP A 15 4.33 -7.60 0.76
C ASP A 15 4.67 -8.83 -0.09
N SER A 16 3.69 -9.31 -0.84
CA SER A 16 3.82 -10.38 -1.81
C SER A 16 3.17 -9.96 -3.12
N SER A 17 3.98 -9.63 -4.13
CA SER A 17 3.48 -9.29 -5.46
C SER A 17 2.68 -10.42 -6.10
N PHE A 18 3.00 -11.67 -5.78
CA PHE A 18 2.24 -12.83 -6.23
C PHE A 18 0.84 -12.87 -5.61
N ASN A 19 0.73 -12.63 -4.30
CA ASN A 19 -0.56 -12.57 -3.63
C ASN A 19 -1.38 -11.36 -4.09
N ASP A 20 -0.73 -10.24 -4.36
CA ASP A 20 -1.38 -9.03 -4.89
C ASP A 20 -1.88 -9.20 -6.34
N TYR A 21 -1.26 -10.09 -7.11
CA TYR A 21 -1.73 -10.47 -8.43
C TYR A 21 -2.96 -11.39 -8.36
N LEU A 22 -2.93 -12.40 -7.49
CA LEU A 22 -4.05 -13.35 -7.32
C LEU A 22 -5.26 -12.72 -6.62
N THR A 23 -5.00 -11.85 -5.63
CA THR A 23 -6.00 -11.16 -4.83
C THR A 23 -5.67 -9.66 -4.82
N PRO A 24 -6.10 -8.91 -5.86
CA PRO A 24 -5.83 -7.48 -5.99
C PRO A 24 -6.32 -6.68 -4.77
N GLY A 25 -5.39 -6.03 -4.08
CA GLY A 25 -5.66 -5.25 -2.87
C GLY A 25 -5.28 -5.94 -1.55
N GLU A 26 -5.07 -7.26 -1.55
CA GLU A 26 -4.76 -8.04 -0.34
C GLU A 26 -3.29 -8.49 -0.25
N GLY A 27 -2.46 -8.21 -1.25
CA GLY A 27 -1.09 -8.74 -1.26
C GLY A 27 -0.01 -7.83 -0.66
N LEU A 28 -0.31 -6.57 -0.35
CA LEU A 28 0.68 -5.57 0.05
C LEU A 28 0.46 -5.10 1.49
N HIS A 29 0.54 -6.06 2.41
CA HIS A 29 0.27 -5.80 3.81
C HIS A 29 1.36 -4.98 4.49
N ASN A 30 2.64 -5.06 4.08
CA ASN A 30 3.67 -4.23 4.70
C ASN A 30 3.39 -2.75 4.45
N TYR A 31 2.99 -2.37 3.22
CA TYR A 31 2.54 -1.01 2.95
C TYR A 31 1.29 -0.65 3.76
N HIS A 32 0.24 -1.48 3.69
CA HIS A 32 -1.05 -1.19 4.32
C HIS A 32 -0.94 -0.95 5.84
N TYR A 33 -0.14 -1.75 6.56
CA TYR A 33 0.05 -1.59 8.00
C TYR A 33 0.87 -0.35 8.39
N VAL A 34 1.79 0.07 7.51
CA VAL A 34 2.66 1.24 7.73
C VAL A 34 1.93 2.54 7.40
N PHE A 35 1.21 2.60 6.28
CA PHE A 35 0.49 3.79 5.80
C PHE A 35 -1.03 3.64 5.96
N ARG A 36 -1.50 3.44 7.20
CA ARG A 36 -2.92 3.14 7.51
C ARG A 36 -3.94 4.18 7.04
N ARG A 37 -3.49 5.42 6.81
CA ARG A 37 -4.34 6.53 6.34
C ARG A 37 -4.38 6.65 4.82
N ASP A 38 -3.53 5.90 4.13
CA ASP A 38 -3.45 5.94 2.68
C ASP A 38 -4.62 5.18 2.06
N TYR A 39 -5.50 5.87 1.34
CA TYR A 39 -6.70 5.28 0.77
C TYR A 39 -6.39 4.21 -0.30
N LYS A 40 -5.20 4.25 -0.94
CA LYS A 40 -4.82 3.29 -1.98
C LYS A 40 -4.35 1.97 -1.38
N ALA A 41 -3.97 1.94 -0.09
CA ALA A 41 -3.38 0.80 0.60
C ALA A 41 -2.16 0.17 -0.14
N LYS A 42 -1.52 0.92 -1.04
CA LYS A 42 -0.47 0.44 -1.93
C LYS A 42 0.39 1.59 -2.47
N GLU A 43 1.70 1.37 -2.54
CA GLU A 43 2.67 2.36 -3.03
C GLU A 43 2.57 2.62 -4.54
N HIS A 44 2.62 1.56 -5.36
CA HIS A 44 2.63 1.65 -6.83
C HIS A 44 2.13 0.34 -7.46
N GLY A 45 1.48 0.43 -8.63
CA GLY A 45 1.22 -0.74 -9.48
C GLY A 45 -0.09 -0.71 -10.25
N PHE A 46 -0.06 -1.36 -11.40
CA PHE A 46 -1.16 -1.56 -12.37
C PHE A 46 -2.23 -2.58 -11.94
N SER A 47 -2.09 -3.21 -10.78
CA SER A 47 -3.11 -4.13 -10.26
C SER A 47 -4.34 -3.33 -9.86
N LEU A 48 -5.48 -3.66 -10.45
CA LEU A 48 -6.79 -3.10 -10.15
C LEU A 48 -7.12 -3.41 -8.69
N ASN A 49 -6.67 -2.56 -7.76
CA ASN A 49 -7.14 -2.57 -6.39
C ASN A 49 -8.63 -2.19 -6.44
N SER A 50 -9.50 -3.21 -6.34
CA SER A 50 -10.95 -3.06 -6.40
C SER A 50 -11.46 -2.05 -5.38
N GLY A 51 -10.86 -2.01 -4.18
CA GLY A 51 -11.16 -1.02 -3.14
C GLY A 51 -10.81 0.41 -3.56
N ARG A 52 -9.63 0.61 -4.17
CA ARG A 52 -9.23 1.92 -4.71
C ARG A 52 -10.22 2.38 -5.79
N VAL A 53 -10.54 1.52 -6.76
CA VAL A 53 -11.46 1.84 -7.84
C VAL A 53 -12.83 2.21 -7.30
N PHE A 54 -13.34 1.43 -6.33
CA PHE A 54 -14.60 1.73 -5.67
C PHE A 54 -14.58 3.09 -4.96
N ILE A 55 -13.52 3.39 -4.19
CA ILE A 55 -13.37 4.68 -3.51
C ILE A 55 -13.31 5.85 -4.52
N GLU A 56 -12.56 5.69 -5.62
CA GLU A 56 -12.46 6.71 -6.67
C GLU A 56 -13.81 6.91 -7.40
N LEU A 57 -14.60 5.84 -7.60
CA LEU A 57 -15.97 5.94 -8.11
C LEU A 57 -16.92 6.65 -7.15
N MET A 58 -16.81 6.39 -5.84
CA MET A 58 -17.62 7.11 -4.84
C MET A 58 -17.20 8.58 -4.75
N ALA A 59 -15.90 8.88 -4.92
CA ALA A 59 -15.41 10.25 -4.94
C ALA A 59 -15.88 11.03 -6.17
N SER A 60 -16.04 10.38 -7.32
CA SER A 60 -16.55 11.05 -8.54
C SER A 60 -18.03 11.45 -8.44
N ILE A 61 -18.79 10.81 -7.54
CA ILE A 61 -20.18 11.16 -7.21
C ILE A 61 -20.30 11.88 -5.85
N GLU A 62 -19.20 12.45 -5.35
CA GLU A 62 -19.13 13.21 -4.09
C GLU A 62 -19.50 12.44 -2.81
N GLN A 63 -19.64 11.12 -2.87
CA GLN A 63 -19.88 10.27 -1.70
C GLN A 63 -18.63 10.02 -0.86
N ALA A 64 -17.44 10.20 -1.44
CA ALA A 64 -16.17 10.17 -0.73
C ALA A 64 -15.39 11.46 -0.97
N TYR A 65 -14.73 11.96 0.06
CA TYR A 65 -13.94 13.20 0.03
C TYR A 65 -12.74 13.09 0.98
N ASP A 66 -11.82 14.06 0.92
CA ASP A 66 -10.59 14.09 1.72
C ASP A 66 -9.77 12.78 1.61
N LEU A 67 -9.61 12.27 0.38
CA LEU A 67 -8.83 11.06 0.12
C LEU A 67 -7.36 11.28 0.47
N LYS A 68 -6.91 10.63 1.54
CA LYS A 68 -5.55 10.79 2.07
C LYS A 68 -4.57 9.89 1.33
N LEU A 69 -3.50 10.50 0.85
CA LEU A 69 -2.40 9.81 0.18
C LEU A 69 -1.08 10.11 0.90
N SER A 70 -0.25 9.09 1.07
CA SER A 70 1.11 9.30 1.58
C SER A 70 1.96 9.91 0.48
N SER A 71 2.66 11.01 0.77
CA SER A 71 3.59 11.61 -0.18
C SER A 71 4.80 10.71 -0.42
N ASP A 72 5.34 10.73 -1.64
CA ASP A 72 6.52 9.94 -2.03
C ASP A 72 7.72 10.15 -1.10
N ASP A 73 7.95 11.37 -0.60
CA ASP A 73 9.03 11.67 0.35
C ASP A 73 8.85 10.93 1.69
N VAL A 74 7.62 10.86 2.19
CA VAL A 74 7.29 10.13 3.43
C VAL A 74 7.48 8.64 3.21
N ILE A 75 7.05 8.11 2.06
CA ILE A 75 7.21 6.71 1.71
C ILE A 75 8.70 6.34 1.62
N LYS A 76 9.47 7.13 0.87
CA LYS A 76 10.91 6.96 0.70
C LYS A 76 11.66 7.08 2.03
N SER A 77 11.34 8.09 2.85
CA SER A 77 11.92 8.25 4.17
C SER A 77 11.68 7.03 5.05
N ARG A 78 10.48 6.44 4.97
CA ARG A 78 10.13 5.24 5.74
C ARG A 78 10.91 4.01 5.27
N LYS A 79 11.00 3.77 3.96
CA LYS A 79 11.84 2.71 3.38
C LYS A 79 13.28 2.78 3.87
N LEU A 80 13.89 3.98 3.81
CA LEU A 80 15.28 4.17 4.23
C LEU A 80 15.49 3.98 5.73
N LYS A 81 14.52 4.36 6.57
CA LYS A 81 14.63 4.27 8.04
C LYS A 81 14.40 2.86 8.58
N THR A 82 13.36 2.17 8.08
CA THR A 82 12.86 0.94 8.69
C THR A 82 12.68 -0.22 7.72
N GLY A 83 12.87 -0.02 6.43
CA GLY A 83 12.76 -1.08 5.42
C GLY A 83 13.82 -2.17 5.59
N ASP A 84 13.53 -3.34 5.04
CA ASP A 84 14.46 -4.47 4.96
C ASP A 84 15.44 -4.40 3.76
N GLY A 85 15.32 -3.38 2.91
CA GLY A 85 16.15 -3.18 1.72
C GLY A 85 15.70 -3.97 0.49
N SER A 86 14.57 -4.69 0.55
CA SER A 86 14.06 -5.45 -0.60
C SER A 86 13.59 -4.59 -1.77
N LYS A 87 13.21 -3.34 -1.49
CA LYS A 87 12.81 -2.32 -2.47
C LYS A 87 13.33 -0.98 -1.98
N ILE A 88 14.25 -0.37 -2.72
CA ILE A 88 14.82 0.96 -2.43
C ILE A 88 14.18 1.96 -3.37
#